data_AF-A0A7Y8LLC7-F1
#
_entry.id   AF-A0A7Y8LLC7-F1
#
_cell.length_a   1.000
_cell.length_b   1.000
_cell.length_c   1.000
_cell.angle_alpha   90.00
_cell.angle_beta   90.00
_cell.angle_gamma   90.00
#
_symmetry.space_group_name_H-M   'P 1'
#
loop_
_entity.id
_entity.type
_entity.pdbx_description
1 polymer ?
#
loop_
_entity_poly.entity_id
_entity_poly.type
_entity_poly.pdbx_seq_one_letter_code
_entity_poly.pdbx_strand_id
1 'polypeptide(L)' 'MLNKKLWQVPFLVLLFVSFSYGQESVLQLVPYNGDTLSYVNWQIIADTTSSGGLLPNRVYELVRDGIYL' A
#
# COMPACT_ATOMS: atom_id res chain seq x y z
N MET A 1 -28.42 34.56 6.92
CA MET A 1 -26.96 34.57 7.20
C MET A 1 -26.56 33.15 7.59
N LEU A 2 -25.85 32.43 6.71
CA LEU A 2 -25.36 31.08 7.03
C LEU A 2 -24.33 31.21 8.18
N ASN A 3 -24.56 30.53 9.31
CA ASN A 3 -23.66 30.60 10.46
C ASN A 3 -22.26 30.14 10.04
N LYS A 4 -21.26 31.03 10.04
CA LYS A 4 -19.89 30.76 9.56
C LYS A 4 -19.23 29.52 10.20
N LYS A 5 -19.73 29.06 11.36
CA LYS A 5 -19.29 27.83 12.04
C LYS A 5 -19.74 26.53 11.36
N LEU A 6 -20.84 26.50 10.61
CA LEU A 6 -21.37 25.28 9.97
C LEU A 6 -20.50 24.78 8.80
N TRP A 7 -19.69 25.64 8.21
CA TRP A 7 -18.81 25.28 7.09
C TRP A 7 -17.56 24.50 7.52
N GLN A 8 -17.24 24.49 8.81
CA GLN A 8 -16.06 23.80 9.35
C GLN A 8 -16.23 22.28 9.38
N VAL A 9 -17.45 21.79 9.59
CA VAL A 9 -17.78 20.36 9.65
C VAL A 9 -17.54 19.65 8.32
N PRO A 10 -18.11 20.09 7.18
CA PRO A 10 -17.85 19.42 5.89
C PRO A 10 -16.38 19.53 5.47
N PHE A 11 -15.70 20.63 5.82
CA PHE A 11 -14.27 20.79 5.57
C PHE A 11 -13.42 19.78 6.35
N LEU A 12 -13.73 19.56 7.64
CA LEU A 12 -13.08 18.53 8.46
C LEU A 12 -13.33 17.12 7.94
N VAL A 13 -14.55 16.81 7.50
CA VAL A 13 -14.86 15.51 6.88
C VAL A 13 -14.05 15.30 5.59
N LEU A 14 -13.97 16.31 4.72
CA LEU A 14 -13.17 16.25 3.50
C LEU A 14 -11.68 16.01 3.79
N LEU A 15 -11.16 16.65 4.83
CA LEU A 15 -9.77 16.49 5.27
C LEU A 15 -9.49 15.07 5.78
N PHE A 16 -10.41 14.48 6.55
CA PHE A 16 -10.30 13.09 7.02
C PHE A 16 -10.33 12.08 5.87
N VAL A 17 -11.22 12.27 4.89
CA VAL A 17 -11.29 11.41 3.69
C VAL A 17 -9.96 11.45 2.91
N SER A 18 -9.31 12.61 2.84
CA SER A 18 -8.03 12.76 2.12
C SER A 18 -6.89 11.93 2.74
N PHE A 19 -6.89 11.70 4.05
CA PHE A 19 -5.89 10.87 4.72
C PHE A 19 -6.12 9.36 4.53
N SER A 20 -7.35 8.92 4.27
CA SER A 20 -7.67 7.49 4.17
C SER A 20 -7.30 6.84 2.84
N TYR A 21 -7.17 7.62 1.76
CA TYR A 21 -7.00 7.09 0.39
C TYR A 21 -5.62 7.38 -0.24
N GLY A 22 -4.73 8.08 0.47
CA GLY A 22 -3.43 8.51 -0.08
C GLY A 22 -2.21 7.72 0.38
N GLN A 23 -2.35 6.80 1.35
CA GLN A 23 -1.20 6.07 1.88
C GLN A 23 -0.92 4.81 1.06
N GLU A 24 0.22 4.78 0.39
CA GLU A 24 0.72 3.57 -0.28
C GLU A 24 1.09 2.51 0.76
N SER A 25 0.65 1.27 0.51
CA SER A 25 1.01 0.09 1.29
C SER A 25 2.23 -0.56 0.67
N VAL A 26 3.41 -0.02 0.98
CA VAL A 26 4.67 -0.49 0.40
C VAL A 26 5.09 -1.81 1.05
N LEU A 27 5.31 -2.84 0.22
CA LEU A 27 5.93 -4.10 0.63
C LEU A 27 7.25 -4.25 -0.09
N GLN A 28 8.34 -4.34 0.67
CA GLN A 28 9.67 -4.53 0.11
C GLN A 28 9.91 -6.03 -0.17
N LEU A 29 10.26 -6.35 -1.42
CA LEU A 29 10.58 -7.72 -1.84
C LEU A 29 12.03 -8.07 -1.51
N VAL A 30 12.21 -9.24 -0.94
CA VAL A 30 13.54 -9.76 -0.58
C VAL A 30 14.24 -10.25 -1.86
N PRO A 31 15.52 -9.90 -2.08
CA PRO A 31 16.33 -10.47 -3.16
C PRO A 31 16.41 -12.00 -3.09
N TYR A 32 16.68 -12.63 -4.22
CA TYR A 32 16.89 -14.06 -4.30
C TYR A 32 18.07 -14.48 -3.41
N ASN A 33 17.80 -15.41 -2.50
CA ASN A 33 18.76 -15.87 -1.49
C ASN A 33 19.10 -17.37 -1.59
N GLY A 34 18.67 -18.03 -2.67
CA GLY A 34 18.81 -19.48 -2.85
C GLY A 34 17.57 -20.28 -2.47
N ASP A 35 16.57 -19.64 -1.84
CA ASP A 35 15.27 -20.25 -1.51
C ASP A 35 14.24 -19.94 -2.61
N THR A 36 13.41 -20.92 -2.96
CA THR A 36 12.31 -20.73 -3.90
C THR A 36 11.26 -19.74 -3.39
N LEU A 37 11.14 -19.56 -2.08
CA LEU A 37 10.26 -18.55 -1.48
C LEU A 37 10.72 -17.11 -1.78
N SER A 38 11.99 -16.91 -2.11
CA SER A 38 12.54 -15.59 -2.46
C SER A 38 12.30 -15.21 -3.92
N TYR A 39 11.69 -16.08 -4.73
CA TYR A 39 11.26 -15.71 -6.07
C TYR A 39 10.15 -14.66 -6.04
N VAL A 40 10.22 -13.70 -6.96
CA VAL A 40 9.31 -12.53 -7.00
C VAL A 40 7.86 -12.96 -7.07
N ASN A 41 7.55 -13.94 -7.92
CA ASN A 41 6.19 -14.43 -8.09
C ASN A 41 5.66 -15.09 -6.80
N TRP A 42 6.50 -15.88 -6.10
CA TRP A 42 6.10 -16.55 -4.87
C TRP A 42 5.83 -15.55 -3.74
N GLN A 43 6.63 -14.49 -3.63
CA GLN A 43 6.39 -13.41 -2.66
C GLN A 43 5.07 -12.67 -2.94
N ILE A 44 4.77 -12.37 -4.21
CA ILE A 44 3.52 -11.69 -4.61
C ILE A 44 2.30 -12.62 -4.40
N ILE A 45 2.43 -13.91 -4.73
CA ILE A 45 1.37 -14.90 -4.50
C ILE A 45 1.08 -15.03 -2.99
N ALA A 46 2.13 -15.07 -2.16
CA ALA A 46 1.98 -15.14 -0.72
C ALA A 46 1.25 -13.90 -0.15
N ASP A 47 1.65 -12.69 -0.55
CA ASP A 47 0.98 -11.45 -0.14
C ASP A 47 -0.49 -11.48 -0.57
N THR A 48 -0.75 -11.67 -1.87
CA THR A 48 -2.12 -11.66 -2.42
C THR A 48 -3.02 -12.75 -1.86
N THR A 49 -2.47 -13.91 -1.51
CA THR A 49 -3.22 -14.96 -0.81
C THR A 49 -3.58 -14.52 0.60
N SER A 50 -2.63 -13.91 1.31
CA SER A 50 -2.84 -13.44 2.69
C SER A 50 -3.80 -12.24 2.80
N SER A 51 -3.80 -11.36 1.80
CA SER A 51 -4.67 -10.17 1.74
C SER A 51 -6.04 -10.45 1.10
N GLY A 52 -6.27 -11.64 0.57
CA GLY A 52 -7.51 -12.00 -0.14
C GLY A 52 -7.64 -11.35 -1.53
N GLY A 53 -6.52 -11.01 -2.16
CA GLY A 53 -6.44 -10.42 -3.50
C GLY A 53 -5.40 -9.30 -3.59
N LEU A 54 -5.36 -8.63 -4.74
CA LEU A 54 -4.51 -7.45 -4.94
C LEU A 54 -5.08 -6.26 -4.16
N LEU A 55 -4.29 -5.72 -3.24
CA LEU A 55 -4.66 -4.48 -2.56
C LEU A 55 -4.55 -3.29 -3.54
N PRO A 56 -5.55 -2.40 -3.62
CA PRO A 56 -5.55 -1.29 -4.58
C PRO A 56 -4.39 -0.30 -4.43
N ASN A 57 -3.79 -0.22 -3.25
CA ASN A 57 -2.69 0.70 -2.92
C ASN A 57 -1.37 -0.02 -2.63
N ARG A 58 -1.23 -1.32 -2.99
CA ARG A 58 0.01 -2.08 -2.79
C ARG A 58 1.07 -1.67 -3.80
N VAL A 59 2.26 -1.35 -3.31
CA VAL A 59 3.46 -1.13 -4.12
C VAL A 59 4.51 -2.16 -3.69
N TYR A 60 4.99 -2.95 -4.64
CA TYR A 60 6.09 -3.89 -4.40
C TYR A 60 7.41 -3.17 -4.72
N GLU A 61 8.23 -2.96 -3.70
CA GLU A 61 9.49 -2.25 -3.84
C GLU A 61 10.66 -3.24 -3.90
N LEU A 62 11.55 -3.07 -4.88
CA LEU A 62 12.80 -3.82 -4.97
C LEU A 62 13.89 -3.12 -4.15
N VAL A 63 14.64 -3.90 -3.38
CA VAL A 63 15.87 -3.45 -2.72
C VAL A 63 16.94 -3.20 -3.78
N ARG A 64 17.62 -2.06 -3.65
CA ARG A 64 18.73 -1.69 -4.54
C ARG A 64 19.83 -2.75 -4.49
N ASP A 65 20.45 -3.00 -5.64
CA ASP A 65 21.56 -3.94 -5.82
C ASP A 65 21.22 -5.41 -5.48
N GLY A 66 19.92 -5.75 -5.39
CA GLY A 66 19.44 -7.12 -5.22
C GLY A 66 19.33 -7.89 -6.54
N ILE A 67 19.60 -9.19 -6.50
CA ILE A 67 19.31 -10.12 -7.61
C ILE A 67 17.90 -10.66 -7.41
N TYR A 68 17.07 -10.65 -8.45
CA TYR A 68 15.69 -11.11 -8.40
C TYR A 68 15.44 -12.15 -9.48
N LEU A 69 14.75 -13.23 -9.10
CA LEU A 69 14.38 -14.36 -9.95
C LEU A 69 12.88 -14.64 -9.85
#